data_AF-A0A966P4A4-F1
#
_entry.id   AF-A0A966P4A4-F1
#
_cell.length_a   1.000
_cell.length_b   1.000
_cell.length_c   1.000
_cell.angle_alpha   90.00
_cell.angle_beta   90.00
_cell.angle_gamma   90.00
#
_symmetry.space_group_name_H-M   'P 1'
#
loop_
_entity.id
_entity.type
_entity.pdbx_description
1 polymer ?
#
loop_
_entity_poly.entity_id
_entity_poly.type
_entity_poly.pdbx_seq_one_letter_code
_entity_poly.pdbx_strand_id
1 'polypeptide(L)' 'DHQDPACDLDYVANQARSMTIQHAMKNSFGFGGTNGSLVLGRV' A
#
# COMPACT_ATOMS: atom_id res chain seq x y z
N ASP A 1 3.54 15.73 -11.04
CA ASP A 1 3.51 16.49 -9.78
C ASP A 1 2.14 17.10 -9.43
N HIS A 2 1.04 16.51 -9.92
CA HIS A 2 -0.31 16.94 -9.55
C HIS A 2 -0.98 15.82 -8.76
N GLN A 3 -0.76 15.81 -7.45
CA GLN A 3 -1.40 14.88 -6.53
C GLN A 3 -2.89 15.19 -6.43
N ASP A 4 -3.72 14.16 -6.48
CA ASP A 4 -5.16 14.32 -6.31
C ASP A 4 -5.47 14.73 -4.85
N PRO A 5 -6.26 15.78 -4.60
CA PRO A 5 -6.63 16.19 -3.25
C PRO A 5 -7.33 15.11 -2.41
N ALA A 6 -7.97 14.13 -3.05
CA ALA A 6 -8.60 12.99 -2.37
C ALA A 6 -7.61 11.87 -2.01
N CYS A 7 -6.41 11.88 -2.59
CA CYS A 7 -5.34 10.92 -2.33
C CYS A 7 -4.28 11.59 -1.44
N ASP A 8 -4.55 11.71 -0.14
CA ASP A 8 -3.76 12.49 0.82
C ASP A 8 -2.77 11.66 1.66
N LEU A 9 -2.65 10.35 1.40
CA LEU A 9 -1.74 9.46 2.11
C LEU A 9 -0.27 9.59 1.65
N ASP A 10 0.65 9.02 2.42
CA ASP A 10 2.06 8.88 2.01
C ASP A 10 2.22 7.67 1.07
N TYR A 11 2.26 7.96 -0.24
CA TYR A 11 2.43 6.95 -1.30
C TYR A 11 3.89 6.60 -1.61
N VAL A 12 4.88 7.20 -0.92
CA VAL A 12 6.31 7.00 -1.22
C VAL A 12 6.63 7.25 -2.71
N ALA A 13 6.18 8.39 -3.23
CA ALA A 13 6.30 8.71 -4.65
C ALA A 13 7.77 8.89 -5.10
N ASN A 14 8.06 8.47 -6.34
CA ASN A 14 9.30 8.69 -7.10
C ASN A 14 10.57 7.98 -6.61
N GLN A 15 10.81 7.88 -5.30
CA GLN A 15 12.06 7.35 -4.75
C GLN A 15 11.80 6.39 -3.59
N ALA A 16 12.55 5.28 -3.58
CA ALA A 16 12.49 4.33 -2.48
C ALA A 16 12.94 4.98 -1.16
N ARG A 17 12.26 4.63 -0.08
CA ARG A 17 12.57 5.08 1.28
C ARG A 17 12.91 3.87 2.15
N SER A 18 14.03 3.92 2.86
CA SER A 18 14.37 2.90 3.86
C SER A 18 13.43 3.01 5.06
N MET A 19 12.80 1.91 5.44
CA MET A 19 11.87 1.85 6.57
C MET A 19 11.96 0.50 7.27
N THR A 20 11.93 0.51 8.60
CA THR A 20 11.78 -0.72 9.39
C THR A 20 10.31 -1.15 9.36
N ILE A 21 10.01 -2.27 8.70
CA ILE A 21 8.65 -2.79 8.57
C ILE A 21 8.53 -4.09 9.36
N GLN A 22 7.64 -4.10 10.35
CA GLN A 22 7.37 -5.27 11.20
C GLN A 22 6.25 -6.14 10.65
N HIS A 23 5.24 -5.47 10.08
CA HIS A 23 4.09 -6.09 9.46
C HIS A 23 3.81 -5.37 8.15
N ALA A 24 3.40 -6.13 7.14
CA ALA A 24 3.01 -5.59 5.84
C ALA A 24 1.63 -6.13 5.46
N MET A 25 0.81 -5.26 4.84
CA MET A 25 -0.47 -5.64 4.26
C MET A 25 -0.40 -5.53 2.74
N LYS A 26 -0.87 -6.56 2.05
CA LYS A 26 -1.05 -6.56 0.59
C LYS A 26 -2.55 -6.68 0.30
N ASN A 27 -3.10 -5.66 -0.34
CA ASN A 27 -4.50 -5.63 -0.76
C ASN A 27 -4.65 -6.04 -2.22
N SER A 28 -5.79 -6.64 -2.55
CA SER A 28 -6.17 -7.00 -3.92
C SER A 28 -7.67 -6.85 -4.09
N PHE A 29 -8.05 -5.92 -4.97
CA PHE A 29 -9.45 -5.61 -5.27
C PHE A 29 -9.67 -5.89 -6.76
N GLY A 30 -10.19 -7.08 -7.05
CA GLY A 30 -10.38 -7.58 -8.41
C GLY A 30 -11.72 -7.16 -9.01
N PHE A 31 -11.77 -7.09 -10.33
CA PHE A 31 -13.03 -6.95 -11.06
C PHE A 31 -13.99 -8.10 -10.72
N GLY A 32 -15.30 -7.83 -10.75
CA GLY A 32 -16.31 -8.78 -10.28
C GLY A 32 -16.50 -8.81 -8.76
N GLY A 33 -15.84 -7.91 -8.01
CA GLY A 33 -16.05 -7.73 -6.57
C GLY A 33 -15.24 -8.65 -5.68
N THR A 34 -14.28 -9.40 -6.24
CA THR A 34 -13.41 -10.29 -5.47
C THR A 34 -12.33 -9.48 -4.74
N ASN A 35 -12.47 -9.34 -3.43
CA ASN A 35 -11.54 -8.62 -2.58
C ASN A 35 -10.80 -9.58 -1.65
N GLY A 36 -9.50 -9.35 -1.47
CA GLY A 36 -8.67 -10.12 -0.55
C GLY A 36 -7.47 -9.33 -0.05
N SER A 37 -7.08 -9.61 1.19
CA SER A 37 -5.91 -9.02 1.84
C SER A 37 -5.04 -10.09 2.47
N LEU A 38 -3.72 -9.93 2.36
CA LEU A 38 -2.73 -10.75 3.06
C LEU A 38 -1.96 -9.87 4.05
N VAL A 39 -1.81 -10.35 5.28
CA VAL A 39 -0.96 -9.73 6.30
C VAL A 39 0.24 -10.63 6.54
N LEU A 40 1.44 -10.06 6.44
CA LEU A 40 2.70 -10.74 6.71
C LEU A 40 3.35 -10.11 7.93
N GLY A 41 3.93 -10.95 8.81
CA GLY A 41 4.70 -10.52 9.96
C GLY A 41 6.14 -11.03 9.86
N ARG A 42 7.08 -10.24 10.37
CA ARG A 42 8.47 -10.69 10.54
C ARG A 42 8.51 -11.83 11.57
N VAL A 43 9.26 -12.89 11.25
CA VAL A 43 9.55 -14.01 12.15
C VAL A 43 10.75 -13.68 13.04
#